data_AF-A0A966A1Q2-F1
#
_entry.id   AF-A0A966A1Q2-F1
#
_cell.length_a   1.000
_cell.length_b   1.000
_cell.length_c   1.000
_cell.angle_alpha   90.00
_cell.angle_beta   90.00
_cell.angle_gamma   90.00
#
_symmetry.space_group_name_H-M   'P 1'
#
loop_
_entity.id
_entity.type
_entity.pdbx_description
1 polymer ?
#
loop_
_entity_poly.entity_id
_entity_poly.type
_entity_poly.pdbx_seq_one_letter_code
_entity_poly.pdbx_strand_id
1 'polypeptide(L)'
;MPRFSGMLIVVVISGVLTTACVPEPTAGGAASAGPDLTVCEDPRAQVCTLQYDPVCGYLGGDKFKTYSNACAACADGAVSGHRPGACE
;
A
#
# COMPACT_ATOMS: atom_id res chain seq x y z
N MET A 1 -60.70 -23.65 28.40
CA MET A 1 -59.88 -23.82 27.18
C MET A 1 -58.76 -22.77 27.24
N PRO A 2 -57.52 -23.12 26.86
CA PRO A 2 -56.26 -22.63 27.46
C PRO A 2 -55.80 -21.24 26.94
N ARG A 3 -55.45 -20.29 27.82
CA ARG A 3 -54.10 -19.92 28.37
C ARG A 3 -53.16 -19.20 27.39
N PHE A 4 -53.42 -17.92 27.15
CA PHE A 4 -52.41 -16.92 26.78
C PHE A 4 -51.40 -16.79 27.94
N SER A 5 -50.26 -17.45 27.88
CA SER A 5 -49.12 -17.18 28.77
C SER A 5 -47.87 -17.85 28.21
N GLY A 6 -46.95 -17.07 27.65
CA GLY A 6 -45.68 -17.62 27.16
C GLY A 6 -44.82 -16.67 26.33
N MET A 7 -45.32 -15.49 25.94
CA MET A 7 -44.51 -14.44 25.31
C MET A 7 -43.80 -13.60 26.38
N LEU A 8 -42.97 -14.22 27.22
CA LEU A 8 -42.10 -13.50 28.17
C LEU A 8 -40.80 -14.22 28.57
N ILE A 9 -40.46 -15.33 27.92
CA ILE A 9 -39.19 -16.05 28.16
C ILE A 9 -38.72 -16.44 26.75
N VAL A 10 -37.97 -15.63 26.02
CA VAL A 10 -36.50 -15.66 25.99
C VAL A 10 -35.96 -14.26 25.68
N VAL A 11 -36.08 -13.33 26.63
CA VAL A 11 -35.31 -12.07 26.65
C VAL A 11 -34.05 -12.31 27.50
N VAL A 12 -33.28 -13.38 27.28
CA VAL A 12 -32.04 -13.60 28.05
C VAL A 12 -31.02 -14.51 27.35
N ILE A 13 -30.60 -14.18 26.13
CA ILE A 13 -29.31 -14.66 25.58
C ILE A 13 -28.76 -13.49 24.75
N SER A 14 -28.33 -12.38 25.34
CA SER A 14 -27.04 -12.19 26.02
C SER A 14 -25.91 -12.98 25.37
N GLY A 15 -25.06 -12.27 24.63
CA GLY A 15 -23.81 -12.76 24.06
C GLY A 15 -23.93 -13.02 22.56
N VAL A 16 -23.18 -12.39 21.67
CA VAL A 16 -21.97 -11.59 21.83
C VAL A 16 -21.93 -10.70 20.59
N LEU A 17 -21.88 -9.38 20.78
CA LEU A 17 -21.40 -8.45 19.76
C LEU A 17 -19.90 -8.70 19.58
N THR A 18 -19.50 -9.73 18.83
CA THR A 18 -18.12 -9.80 18.34
C THR A 18 -18.01 -8.88 17.14
N THR A 19 -17.85 -7.58 17.42
CA THR A 19 -17.20 -6.68 16.48
C THR A 19 -15.79 -7.21 16.25
N ALA A 20 -15.61 -8.00 15.21
CA ALA A 20 -14.28 -8.42 14.77
C ALA A 20 -13.62 -7.19 14.12
N CYS A 21 -12.77 -6.51 14.87
CA CYS A 21 -11.79 -5.61 14.28
C CYS A 21 -10.71 -6.49 13.66
N VAL A 22 -10.72 -6.62 12.34
CA VAL A 22 -9.58 -7.20 11.61
C VAL A 22 -8.54 -6.09 11.53
N PRO A 23 -7.34 -6.23 12.12
CA PRO A 23 -6.25 -5.31 11.79
C PRO A 23 -5.88 -5.55 10.32
N GLU A 24 -6.03 -4.51 9.49
CA GLU A 24 -5.41 -4.47 8.17
C GLU A 24 -3.91 -4.76 8.30
N PRO A 25 -3.30 -5.46 7.33
CA PRO A 25 -1.86 -5.52 7.25
C PRO A 25 -1.38 -4.08 7.02
N THR A 26 -0.81 -3.46 8.04
CA THR A 26 -0.06 -2.22 7.89
C THR A 26 1.20 -2.55 7.09
N ALA A 27 1.07 -2.64 5.77
CA ALA A 27 2.17 -2.43 4.86
C ALA A 27 2.61 -0.98 5.10
N GLY A 28 3.67 -0.84 5.87
CA GLY A 28 4.25 0.46 6.17
C GLY A 28 4.67 1.16 4.88
N GLY A 29 4.30 2.43 4.77
CA GLY A 29 4.87 3.33 3.77
C GLY A 29 3.84 4.15 3.01
N ALA A 30 3.27 5.17 3.65
CA ALA A 30 2.65 6.28 2.93
C ALA A 30 3.13 7.61 3.51
N ALA A 31 4.43 7.88 3.37
CA ALA A 31 4.87 9.26 3.27
C ALA A 31 4.50 9.71 1.87
N SER A 32 3.39 10.45 1.77
CA SER A 32 2.79 10.92 0.53
C SER A 32 3.74 11.85 -0.22
N ALA A 33 4.67 11.27 -0.96
CA ALA A 33 5.17 11.90 -2.14
C ALA A 33 4.00 12.14 -3.10
N GLY A 34 4.06 13.21 -3.88
CA GLY A 34 2.92 13.73 -4.66
C GLY A 34 2.19 12.67 -5.50
N PRO A 35 1.07 13.04 -6.14
CA PRO A 35 0.09 12.12 -6.75
C PRO A 35 0.64 11.18 -7.85
N ASP A 36 1.93 11.25 -8.15
CA ASP A 36 2.62 10.56 -9.22
C ASP A 36 3.98 9.96 -8.78
N LEU A 37 4.28 9.85 -7.48
CA LEU A 37 5.46 9.10 -7.03
C LEU A 37 5.09 7.63 -6.78
N THR A 38 5.72 6.75 -7.56
CA THR A 38 5.74 5.31 -7.30
C THR A 38 6.92 4.98 -6.37
N VAL A 39 6.65 4.39 -5.20
CA VAL A 39 7.70 4.01 -4.23
C VAL A 39 8.37 2.71 -4.67
N CYS A 40 9.69 2.61 -4.48
CA CYS A 40 10.41 1.37 -4.74
C CYS A 40 10.25 0.40 -3.57
N GLU A 41 9.76 -0.81 -3.86
CA GLU A 41 9.57 -1.88 -2.86
C GLU A 41 10.74 -2.87 -2.88
N ASP A 42 10.96 -3.53 -1.73
CA ASP A 42 11.89 -4.65 -1.61
C ASP A 42 11.15 -5.98 -1.83
N PRO A 43 11.77 -6.99 -2.48
CA PRO A 43 13.17 -7.03 -2.92
C PRO A 43 13.41 -6.35 -4.27
N ARG A 44 14.50 -5.59 -4.36
CA ARG A 44 14.91 -4.90 -5.59
C ARG A 44 15.39 -5.87 -6.68
N ALA A 45 14.86 -5.70 -7.89
CA ALA A 45 15.27 -6.45 -9.06
C ALA A 45 16.76 -6.23 -9.38
N GLN A 46 17.51 -7.31 -9.59
CA GLN A 46 18.93 -7.25 -9.96
C GLN A 46 19.14 -7.22 -11.49
N VAL A 47 18.10 -7.56 -12.24
CA VAL A 47 18.12 -7.62 -13.71
C VAL A 47 16.89 -6.92 -14.24
N CYS A 48 17.08 -5.99 -15.17
CA CYS A 48 16.03 -5.24 -15.82
C CYS A 48 16.08 -5.45 -17.34
N THR A 49 14.94 -5.28 -18.00
CA THR A 49 14.87 -5.27 -19.46
C THR A 49 15.53 -4.01 -20.03
N LEU A 50 15.90 -4.05 -21.31
CA LEU A 50 16.44 -2.89 -22.05
C LEU A 50 15.34 -2.00 -22.63
N GLN A 51 14.12 -2.09 -22.10
CA GLN A 51 13.00 -1.25 -22.52
C GLN A 51 13.27 0.20 -22.10
N TYR A 52 13.06 1.14 -23.03
CA TYR A 52 13.27 2.56 -22.75
C TYR A 52 11.92 3.27 -22.55
N ASP A 53 11.55 3.45 -21.29
CA ASP A 53 10.36 4.16 -20.81
C ASP A 53 10.79 5.05 -19.63
N PRO A 54 11.36 6.24 -19.88
CA PRO A 54 12.15 6.96 -18.90
C PRO A 54 11.34 7.39 -17.68
N VAL A 55 12.00 7.35 -16.52
CA VAL A 55 11.44 7.75 -15.22
C VAL A 55 12.40 8.64 -14.45
N CYS A 56 11.86 9.50 -13.58
CA CYS A 56 12.62 10.37 -12.72
C CYS A 56 12.70 9.76 -11.32
N GLY A 57 13.85 9.16 -11.00
CA GLY A 57 14.11 8.52 -9.71
C GLY A 57 14.53 9.53 -8.64
N TYR A 58 14.03 9.34 -7.43
CA TYR A 58 14.30 10.16 -6.25
C TYR A 58 15.36 9.51 -5.36
N LEU A 59 16.53 10.14 -5.25
CA LEU A 59 17.69 9.63 -4.51
C LEU A 59 17.70 10.08 -3.03
N GLY A 60 16.66 10.81 -2.61
CA GLY A 60 16.59 11.46 -1.30
C GLY A 60 17.03 12.94 -1.32
N GLY A 61 16.54 13.71 -0.35
CA GLY A 61 16.76 15.16 -0.27
C GLY A 61 16.10 15.89 -1.45
N ASP A 62 16.89 16.63 -2.23
CA ASP A 62 16.46 17.33 -3.45
C ASP A 62 17.11 16.73 -4.72
N LYS A 63 17.63 15.50 -4.62
CA LYS A 63 18.37 14.87 -5.73
C LYS A 63 17.46 13.97 -6.56
N PHE A 64 17.50 14.19 -7.86
CA PHE A 64 16.76 13.42 -8.85
C PHE A 64 17.67 12.97 -9.98
N LYS A 65 17.34 11.84 -10.61
CA LYS A 65 18.07 11.31 -11.75
C LYS A 65 17.13 10.59 -12.71
N THR A 66 17.31 10.84 -14.01
CA THR A 66 16.59 10.11 -15.05
C THR A 66 17.16 8.71 -15.20
N TYR A 67 16.28 7.71 -15.18
CA TYR A 67 16.60 6.30 -15.46
C TYR A 67 15.89 5.85 -16.74
N SER A 68 16.43 4.82 -17.38
CA SER A 68 15.90 4.28 -18.64
C SER A 68 14.50 3.67 -18.51
N ASN A 69 14.18 3.12 -17.35
CA ASN A 69 12.86 2.58 -17.00
C ASN A 69 12.69 2.46 -15.48
N ALA A 70 11.45 2.19 -15.04
CA ALA A 70 11.08 2.01 -13.63
C ALA A 70 11.92 0.93 -12.92
N CYS A 71 12.17 -0.20 -13.58
CA CYS A 71 13.00 -1.27 -13.01
C CYS A 71 14.42 -0.78 -12.74
N ALA A 72 15.06 -0.11 -13.70
CA ALA A 72 16.41 0.41 -13.56
C ALA A 72 16.51 1.48 -12.45
N ALA A 73 15.46 2.27 -12.25
CA ALA A 73 15.39 3.21 -11.13
C ALA A 73 15.35 2.47 -9.78
N CYS A 74 14.42 1.53 -9.61
CA CYS A 74 14.29 0.82 -8.35
C CYS A 74 15.37 -0.24 -8.09
N ALA A 75 16.14 -0.64 -9.10
CA ALA A 75 17.33 -1.48 -8.92
C ALA A 75 18.46 -0.73 -8.21
N ASP A 76 18.51 0.60 -8.30
CA ASP A 76 19.45 1.42 -7.55
C ASP A 76 19.01 1.54 -6.09
N GLY A 77 19.84 1.05 -5.17
CA GLY A 77 19.58 1.08 -3.73
C GLY A 77 19.45 2.49 -3.15
N ALA A 78 19.98 3.51 -3.84
CA ALA A 78 19.83 4.91 -3.44
C ALA A 78 18.45 5.50 -3.79
N VAL A 79 17.70 4.87 -4.70
CA VAL A 79 16.39 5.36 -5.14
C VAL A 79 15.30 4.88 -4.19
N SER A 80 14.51 5.82 -3.69
CA SER A 80 13.37 5.55 -2.80
C SER A 80 12.02 5.52 -3.52
N GLY A 81 11.93 6.13 -4.70
CA GLY A 81 10.77 6.09 -5.57
C GLY A 81 11.04 6.81 -6.89
N HIS A 82 10.12 6.74 -7.84
CA HIS A 82 10.23 7.39 -9.14
C HIS A 82 8.91 7.99 -9.61
N ARG A 83 8.99 8.96 -10.52
CA ARG A 83 7.85 9.49 -11.28
C ARG A 83 7.97 9.11 -12.76
N PRO A 84 6.88 8.95 -13.50
CA PRO A 84 6.93 8.79 -14.95
C PRO A 84 7.55 10.02 -15.62
N GLY A 85 8.27 9.78 -16.73
CA GLY A 85 8.97 10.82 -17.49
C GLY A 85 10.39 11.09 -16.98
N ALA A 86 11.20 11.76 -17.80
CA ALA A 86 12.53 12.19 -17.39
C ALA A 86 12.47 13.30 -16.33
N CYS A 87 13.56 13.51 -15.59
CA CYS A 87 13.67 14.68 -14.70
C CYS A 87 13.86 15.96 -15.52
N GLU A 88 13.22 17.05 -15.07
CA GLU A 88 13.32 18.41 -15.61
C GLU A 88 14.28 19.29 -14.80
#